data_AF-A0A1G2RKS6-F1
#
_entry.id   AF-A0A1G2RKS6-F1
#
_cell.length_a   1.000
_cell.length_b   1.000
_cell.length_c   1.000
_cell.angle_alpha   90.00
_cell.angle_beta   90.00
_cell.angle_gamma   90.00
#
_symmetry.space_group_name_H-M   'P 1'
#
loop_
_entity.id
_entity.type
_entity.pdbx_description
1 polymer ?
#
loop_
_entity_poly.entity_id
_entity_poly.type
_entity_poly.pdbx_seq_one_letter_code
_entity_poly.pdbx_strand_id
1 'polypeptide(L)'
;MANASTQQFLEIEEIKEGTLVLKDRSMRGILMVNSQNFALKSDEEQQATIFQFQNFLNSLDFSLQIVVQSRRLNLTGYLEYLKSLEANQGSKLLKEQTASYREFVEQLIGSASPQGRQGTIMAKAFFVVIPFSWLETIPAEGQGLRKPKLGGKLSEEEFQRMKNQLWQRMEFVALGLRRAGLQVVPLSSEEMIELFWSWHHPAEAEVGYYPEIPPEILK
;
A
#
# COMPACT_ATOMS: atom_id res chain seq x y z
N MET A 1 -18.49 29.24 11.19
CA MET A 1 -17.08 28.82 10.96
C MET A 1 -17.10 28.00 9.68
N ALA A 2 -16.37 28.45 8.66
CA ALA A 2 -16.47 27.93 7.30
C ALA A 2 -16.02 26.46 7.21
N ASN A 3 -16.76 25.68 6.43
CA ASN A 3 -16.50 24.27 6.11
C ASN A 3 -15.11 24.10 5.51
N ALA A 4 -14.10 23.79 6.34
CA ALA A 4 -12.85 23.26 5.85
C ALA A 4 -13.13 21.84 5.32
N SER A 5 -13.02 21.64 4.00
CA SER A 5 -13.13 20.29 3.44
C SER A 5 -11.96 19.44 3.91
N THR A 6 -12.15 18.13 4.11
CA THR A 6 -11.09 17.18 4.50
C THR A 6 -9.85 17.26 3.60
N GLN A 7 -10.00 17.73 2.35
CA GLN A 7 -8.93 18.01 1.39
C GLN A 7 -7.95 19.12 1.83
N GLN A 8 -8.37 20.02 2.71
CA GLN A 8 -7.46 21.02 3.30
C GLN A 8 -6.49 20.38 4.31
N PHE A 9 -6.88 19.28 4.96
CA PHE A 9 -6.03 18.52 5.89
C PHE A 9 -5.07 17.57 5.16
N LEU A 10 -5.46 17.06 3.99
CA LEU A 10 -4.58 16.27 3.14
C LEU A 10 -3.50 17.15 2.53
N GLU A 11 -2.23 16.85 2.80
CA GLU A 11 -1.08 17.58 2.22
C GLU A 11 -0.84 17.24 0.74
N ILE A 12 -1.64 16.34 0.17
CA ILE A 12 -1.59 15.91 -1.24
C ILE A 12 -2.23 16.99 -2.11
N GLU A 13 -1.47 17.51 -3.07
CA GLU A 13 -1.94 18.42 -4.11
C GLU A 13 -2.54 17.65 -5.29
N GLU A 14 -1.85 16.60 -5.75
CA GLU A 14 -2.24 15.82 -6.93
C GLU A 14 -1.65 14.40 -6.89
N ILE A 15 -2.35 13.43 -7.47
CA ILE A 15 -1.81 12.11 -7.78
C ILE A 15 -1.64 12.04 -9.28
N LYS A 16 -0.40 11.92 -9.76
CA LYS A 16 -0.09 12.00 -11.19
C LYS A 16 0.96 10.98 -11.58
N GLU A 17 0.68 10.22 -12.63
CA GLU A 17 1.60 9.25 -13.25
C GLU A 17 2.33 8.31 -12.24
N GLY A 18 1.59 7.76 -11.27
CA GLY A 18 2.13 6.86 -10.24
C GLY A 18 2.98 7.56 -9.18
N THR A 19 2.78 8.87 -8.97
CA THR A 19 3.47 9.65 -7.95
C THR A 19 2.50 10.57 -7.20
N LEU A 20 2.78 10.82 -5.92
CA LEU A 20 2.06 11.83 -5.15
C LEU A 20 2.83 13.14 -5.20
N VAL A 21 2.15 14.22 -5.55
CA VAL A 21 2.65 15.59 -5.46
C VAL A 21 2.01 16.23 -4.24
N LEU A 22 2.84 16.70 -3.30
CA LEU A 22 2.38 17.41 -2.12
C LEU A 22 2.32 18.92 -2.37
N LYS A 23 1.56 19.64 -1.56
CA LYS A 23 1.38 21.10 -1.64
C LYS A 23 2.68 21.90 -1.51
N ASP A 24 3.72 21.30 -0.93
CA ASP A 24 5.06 21.87 -0.80
C ASP A 24 5.97 21.59 -2.02
N ARG A 25 5.41 21.00 -3.09
CA ARG A 25 6.09 20.52 -4.30
C ARG A 25 7.02 19.34 -4.09
N SER A 26 7.05 18.76 -2.89
CA SER A 26 7.75 17.49 -2.70
C SER A 26 6.91 16.34 -3.25
N MET A 27 7.57 15.27 -3.66
CA MET A 27 6.92 14.11 -4.24
C MET A 27 7.12 12.87 -3.38
N ARG A 28 6.18 11.94 -3.46
CA ARG A 28 6.28 10.64 -2.82
C ARG A 28 6.01 9.53 -3.83
N GLY A 29 6.89 8.54 -3.84
CA GLY A 29 6.67 7.26 -4.48
C GLY A 29 6.22 6.24 -3.43
N ILE A 30 5.31 5.34 -3.79
CA ILE A 30 4.86 4.26 -2.89
C ILE A 30 5.16 2.93 -3.55
N LEU A 31 5.86 2.08 -2.81
CA LEU A 31 6.10 0.68 -3.16
C LEU A 31 5.26 -0.21 -2.25
N MET A 32 4.51 -1.14 -2.84
CA MET A 32 3.92 -2.26 -2.11
C MET A 32 4.96 -3.38 -2.00
N VAL A 33 5.08 -3.96 -0.80
CA VAL A 33 6.06 -4.98 -0.47
C VAL A 33 5.35 -6.19 0.13
N ASN A 34 5.73 -7.39 -0.30
CA ASN A 34 5.20 -8.61 0.32
C ASN A 34 5.84 -8.87 1.70
N SER A 35 5.30 -9.84 2.43
CA SER A 35 5.95 -10.38 3.63
C SER A 35 6.47 -11.78 3.35
N GLN A 36 7.39 -12.24 4.19
CA GLN A 36 7.91 -13.60 4.17
C GLN A 36 7.82 -14.24 5.56
N ASN A 37 7.64 -15.56 5.60
CA ASN A 37 7.63 -16.34 6.84
C ASN A 37 9.05 -16.52 7.39
N PHE A 38 9.64 -15.45 7.89
CA PHE A 38 11.04 -15.40 8.35
C PHE A 38 11.34 -16.50 9.39
N ALA A 39 10.43 -16.75 10.33
CA ALA A 39 10.61 -17.75 11.38
C ALA A 39 10.61 -19.21 10.89
N LEU A 40 10.14 -19.48 9.66
CA LEU A 40 10.15 -20.83 9.08
C LEU A 40 11.41 -21.12 8.25
N LYS A 41 12.30 -20.12 8.09
CA LYS A 41 13.57 -20.27 7.39
C LYS A 41 14.62 -20.92 8.28
N SER A 42 15.63 -21.55 7.67
CA SER A 42 16.79 -22.05 8.42
C SER A 42 17.59 -20.89 9.04
N ASP A 43 18.40 -21.17 10.06
CA ASP A 43 19.23 -20.14 10.70
C ASP A 43 20.18 -19.46 9.69
N GLU A 44 20.75 -20.22 8.76
CA GLU A 44 21.60 -19.68 7.69
C GLU A 44 20.83 -18.73 6.76
N GLU A 45 19.63 -19.10 6.35
CA GLU A 45 18.76 -18.24 5.53
C GLU A 45 18.32 -16.98 6.29
N GLN A 46 17.99 -17.12 7.57
CA GLN A 46 17.62 -15.99 8.42
C GLN A 46 18.78 -15.00 8.53
N GLN A 47 20.00 -15.48 8.80
CA GLN A 47 21.20 -14.65 8.85
C GLN A 47 21.50 -13.98 7.51
N ALA A 48 21.35 -14.71 6.40
CA ALA A 48 21.53 -14.15 5.06
C ALA A 48 20.52 -13.01 4.80
N THR A 49 19.24 -13.20 5.12
CA THR A 49 18.23 -12.13 4.99
C THR A 49 18.56 -10.93 5.86
N ILE A 50 18.97 -11.13 7.12
CA ILE A 50 19.36 -10.03 8.04
C ILE A 50 20.54 -9.25 7.45
N PHE A 51 21.57 -9.94 6.97
CA PHE A 51 22.75 -9.31 6.39
C PHE A 51 22.42 -8.49 5.13
N GLN A 52 21.57 -9.03 4.25
CA GLN A 52 21.12 -8.30 3.06
C GLN A 52 20.28 -7.07 3.43
N PHE A 53 19.40 -7.19 4.42
CA PHE A 53 18.61 -6.06 4.89
C PHE A 53 19.48 -4.98 5.54
N GLN A 54 20.50 -5.37 6.32
CA GLN A 54 21.48 -4.44 6.87
C GLN A 54 22.23 -3.69 5.76
N ASN A 55 22.72 -4.40 4.74
CA ASN A 55 23.39 -3.78 3.59
C ASN A 55 22.47 -2.80 2.86
N PHE A 56 21.19 -3.14 2.70
CA PHE A 56 20.20 -2.23 2.15
C PHE A 56 20.09 -0.96 2.99
N LEU A 57 19.88 -1.07 4.31
CA LEU A 57 19.78 0.10 5.19
C LEU A 57 21.04 0.99 5.14
N ASN A 58 22.22 0.38 5.15
CA ASN A 58 23.50 1.09 5.06
C ASN A 58 23.72 1.78 3.71
N SER A 59 23.00 1.37 2.66
CA SER A 59 23.11 1.95 1.33
C SER A 59 22.18 3.15 1.10
N LEU A 60 21.25 3.44 2.01
CA LEU A 60 20.32 4.55 1.89
C LEU A 60 21.00 5.88 2.23
N ASP A 61 20.96 6.82 1.29
CA ASP A 61 21.38 8.21 1.45
C ASP A 61 20.19 9.17 1.69
N PHE A 62 18.97 8.64 1.81
CA PHE A 62 17.74 9.36 2.11
C PHE A 62 16.86 8.61 3.13
N SER A 63 15.95 9.34 3.77
CA SER A 63 14.95 8.73 4.64
C SER A 63 13.86 8.01 3.83
N LEU A 64 13.40 6.86 4.29
CA LEU A 64 12.18 6.22 3.82
C LEU A 64 11.22 5.98 4.99
N GLN A 65 9.95 5.75 4.68
CA GLN A 65 8.94 5.43 5.68
C GLN A 65 8.36 4.05 5.38
N ILE A 66 8.33 3.18 6.37
CA ILE A 66 7.64 1.89 6.29
C ILE A 66 6.28 2.05 6.93
N VAL A 67 5.22 1.78 6.16
CA VAL A 67 3.83 1.82 6.63
C VAL A 67 3.30 0.39 6.62
N VAL A 68 2.83 -0.06 7.79
CA VAL A 68 2.19 -1.37 7.92
C VAL A 68 0.72 -1.13 8.20
N GLN A 69 -0.12 -1.65 7.33
CA GLN A 69 -1.55 -1.60 7.49
C GLN A 69 -2.09 -2.96 7.91
N SER A 70 -2.86 -3.00 8.99
CA SER A 70 -3.56 -4.20 9.43
C SER A 70 -5.06 -4.00 9.23
N ARG A 71 -5.71 -4.88 8.48
CA ARG A 71 -7.16 -4.87 8.26
C ARG A 71 -7.76 -6.20 8.70
N ARG A 72 -9.03 -6.19 9.08
CA ARG A 72 -9.78 -7.45 9.27
C ARG A 72 -9.92 -8.14 7.93
N LEU A 73 -9.67 -9.44 7.91
CA LEU A 73 -9.85 -10.23 6.70
C LEU A 73 -11.36 -10.31 6.39
N ASN A 74 -11.77 -9.72 5.27
CA ASN A 74 -13.12 -9.84 4.77
C ASN A 74 -13.27 -11.12 3.95
N LEU A 75 -14.07 -12.06 4.45
CA LEU A 75 -14.39 -13.30 3.74
C LEU A 75 -15.85 -13.36 3.28
N THR A 76 -16.58 -12.23 3.33
CA THR A 76 -18.00 -12.16 2.92
C THR A 76 -18.20 -12.70 1.51
N GLY A 77 -17.41 -12.21 0.54
CA GLY A 77 -17.50 -12.71 -0.85
C GLY A 77 -17.14 -14.20 -0.98
N TYR A 78 -16.22 -14.71 -0.17
CA TYR A 78 -15.90 -16.14 -0.16
C TYR A 78 -17.03 -16.98 0.43
N LEU A 79 -17.67 -16.51 1.51
CA LEU A 79 -18.84 -17.17 2.11
C LEU A 79 -20.04 -17.16 1.16
N GLU A 80 -20.25 -16.06 0.43
CA GLU A 80 -21.28 -15.97 -0.63
C GLU A 80 -20.98 -16.95 -1.77
N TYR A 81 -19.72 -17.05 -2.19
CA TYR A 81 -19.30 -18.04 -3.16
C TYR A 81 -19.58 -19.47 -2.69
N LEU A 82 -19.22 -19.83 -1.45
CA LEU A 82 -19.53 -21.15 -0.87
C LEU A 82 -21.04 -21.40 -0.81
N LYS A 83 -21.84 -20.38 -0.48
CA LYS A 83 -23.30 -20.46 -0.47
C LYS A 83 -23.88 -20.69 -1.86
N SER A 84 -23.33 -20.03 -2.89
CA SER A 84 -23.73 -20.26 -4.28
C SER A 84 -23.34 -21.67 -4.76
N LEU A 85 -22.16 -22.16 -4.36
CA LEU A 85 -21.72 -23.52 -4.64
C LEU A 85 -22.65 -24.54 -3.99
N GLU A 86 -22.98 -24.35 -2.70
CA GLU A 86 -23.91 -25.19 -1.95
C GLU A 86 -25.28 -25.31 -2.66
N ALA A 87 -25.80 -24.19 -3.18
CA ALA A 87 -27.07 -24.17 -3.90
C ALA A 87 -27.02 -24.95 -5.23
N ASN A 88 -25.86 -24.96 -5.89
CA ASN A 88 -25.65 -25.59 -7.19
C ASN A 88 -25.17 -27.04 -7.13
N GLN A 89 -24.95 -27.61 -5.94
CA GLN A 89 -24.55 -29.01 -5.79
C GLN A 89 -25.70 -29.97 -6.15
N GLY A 90 -25.44 -30.92 -7.05
CA GLY A 90 -26.43 -31.92 -7.47
C GLY A 90 -26.67 -33.06 -6.47
N SER A 91 -25.71 -33.33 -5.58
CA SER A 91 -25.81 -34.39 -4.56
C SER A 91 -26.12 -33.80 -3.19
N LYS A 92 -27.08 -34.40 -2.49
CA LYS A 92 -27.44 -34.04 -1.11
C LYS A 92 -26.22 -34.13 -0.17
N LEU A 93 -25.40 -35.17 -0.32
CA LEU A 93 -24.18 -35.35 0.48
C LEU A 93 -23.17 -34.22 0.27
N LEU A 94 -22.94 -33.83 -0.99
CA LEU A 94 -22.04 -32.73 -1.33
C LEU A 94 -22.56 -31.40 -0.80
N LYS A 95 -23.89 -31.20 -0.83
CA LYS A 95 -24.52 -30.02 -0.26
C LYS A 95 -24.30 -29.93 1.26
N GLU A 96 -24.50 -31.02 1.98
CA GLU A 96 -24.24 -31.11 3.43
C GLU A 96 -22.77 -30.89 3.76
N GLN A 97 -21.84 -31.42 2.95
CA GLN A 97 -20.41 -31.19 3.12
C GLN A 97 -20.01 -29.73 2.87
N THR A 98 -20.53 -29.11 1.81
CA THR A 98 -20.25 -27.68 1.52
C THR A 98 -20.81 -26.79 2.63
N ALA A 99 -22.01 -27.08 3.14
CA ALA A 99 -22.59 -26.36 4.27
C ALA A 99 -21.71 -26.48 5.53
N SER A 100 -21.27 -27.70 5.86
CA SER A 100 -20.39 -27.96 7.01
C SER A 100 -19.05 -27.23 6.88
N TYR A 101 -18.48 -27.20 5.67
CA TYR A 101 -17.25 -26.47 5.40
C TYR A 101 -17.44 -24.96 5.54
N ARG A 102 -18.53 -24.41 5.01
CA ARG A 102 -18.89 -22.98 5.19
C ARG A 102 -19.02 -22.63 6.67
N GLU A 103 -19.73 -23.43 7.45
CA GLU A 103 -19.87 -23.24 8.91
C GLU A 103 -18.53 -23.35 9.65
N PHE A 104 -17.68 -24.31 9.28
CA PHE A 104 -16.32 -24.41 9.83
C PHE A 104 -15.51 -23.14 9.57
N VAL A 105 -15.55 -22.62 8.34
CA VAL A 105 -14.87 -21.38 7.96
C VAL A 105 -15.43 -20.19 8.77
N GLU A 106 -16.75 -20.06 8.88
CA GLU A 106 -17.41 -19.02 9.70
C GLU A 106 -17.01 -19.09 11.18
N GLN A 107 -16.89 -20.30 11.75
CA GLN A 107 -16.44 -20.52 13.12
C GLN A 107 -14.95 -20.17 13.30
N LEU A 108 -14.11 -20.48 12.32
CA LEU A 108 -12.67 -20.20 12.35
C LEU A 108 -12.38 -18.68 12.38
N ILE A 109 -13.19 -17.90 11.67
CA ILE A 109 -12.99 -16.45 11.51
C ILE A 109 -13.60 -15.65 12.69
N GLY A 110 -14.43 -16.30 13.52
CA GLY A 110 -15.07 -15.67 14.67
C GLY A 110 -16.25 -14.74 14.33
N SER A 111 -16.75 -14.77 13.09
CA SER A 111 -17.87 -13.93 12.63
C SER A 111 -19.25 -14.44 13.08
N ALA A 112 -19.36 -15.70 13.53
CA ALA A 112 -20.64 -16.34 13.82
C ALA A 112 -20.84 -16.84 15.27
N SER A 113 -19.95 -16.54 16.23
CA SER A 113 -20.15 -16.99 17.61
C SER A 113 -20.68 -15.87 18.50
N PRO A 114 -21.93 -15.96 19.01
CA PRO A 114 -22.46 -15.06 20.05
C PRO A 114 -21.69 -15.18 21.39
N GLN A 115 -20.77 -16.14 21.49
CA GLN A 115 -20.00 -16.46 22.68
C GLN A 115 -18.50 -16.37 22.39
N GLY A 116 -18.04 -15.17 22.02
CA GLY A 116 -16.76 -14.62 22.50
C GLY A 116 -15.47 -15.41 22.29
N ARG A 117 -15.32 -16.23 21.23
CA ARG A 117 -14.01 -16.79 20.88
C ARG A 117 -13.24 -15.82 19.99
N GLN A 118 -12.27 -15.18 20.63
CA GLN A 118 -11.38 -14.13 20.15
C GLN A 118 -10.42 -14.67 19.09
N GLY A 119 -10.51 -14.16 17.86
CA GLY A 119 -9.58 -14.51 16.79
C GLY A 119 -9.88 -13.73 15.52
N THR A 120 -9.92 -12.40 15.59
CA THR A 120 -10.02 -11.59 14.39
C THR A 120 -8.79 -11.86 13.52
N ILE A 121 -8.97 -12.57 12.41
CA ILE A 121 -7.90 -12.82 11.44
C ILE A 121 -7.60 -11.49 10.75
N MET A 122 -6.36 -11.03 10.87
CA MET A 122 -5.92 -9.76 10.31
C MET A 122 -5.07 -10.01 9.05
N ALA A 123 -5.42 -9.36 7.95
CA ALA A 123 -4.55 -9.23 6.80
C ALA A 123 -3.59 -8.04 7.04
N LYS A 124 -2.31 -8.20 6.67
CA LYS A 124 -1.32 -7.13 6.74
C LYS A 124 -0.82 -6.77 5.34
N ALA A 125 -0.86 -5.49 5.01
CA ALA A 125 -0.24 -4.93 3.83
C ALA A 125 0.94 -4.05 4.25
N PHE A 126 2.03 -4.10 3.48
CA PHE A 126 3.26 -3.38 3.77
C PHE A 126 3.57 -2.44 2.62
N PHE A 127 3.85 -1.18 2.96
CA PHE A 127 4.18 -0.15 2.00
C PHE A 127 5.47 0.54 2.42
N VAL A 128 6.26 0.93 1.43
CA VAL A 128 7.44 1.78 1.61
C VAL A 128 7.21 3.07 0.86
N VAL A 129 7.26 4.19 1.57
CA VAL A 129 7.10 5.53 1.00
C VAL A 129 8.47 6.17 0.84
N ILE A 130 8.77 6.60 -0.39
CA ILE A 130 10.05 7.17 -0.79
C ILE A 130 9.82 8.66 -1.06
N PRO A 131 10.44 9.56 -0.27
CA PRO A 131 10.39 10.99 -0.51
C PRO A 131 11.39 11.42 -1.58
N PHE A 132 11.00 12.44 -2.33
CA PHE A 132 11.88 13.20 -3.19
C PHE A 132 11.48 14.67 -3.16
N SER A 133 12.40 15.54 -2.76
CA SER A 133 12.18 16.99 -2.79
C SER A 133 13.03 17.64 -3.87
N TRP A 134 12.50 18.68 -4.50
CA TRP A 134 13.23 19.47 -5.49
C TRP A 134 14.50 20.12 -4.89
N LEU A 135 14.55 20.34 -3.57
CA LEU A 135 15.73 20.88 -2.89
C LEU A 135 16.96 19.98 -3.10
N GLU A 136 16.75 18.68 -3.29
CA GLU A 136 17.80 17.68 -3.55
C GLU A 136 18.32 17.76 -4.99
N THR A 137 17.62 18.46 -5.89
CA THR A 137 18.05 18.65 -7.30
C THR A 137 18.95 19.87 -7.50
N ILE A 138 19.13 20.69 -6.46
CA ILE A 138 20.02 21.86 -6.52
C ILE A 138 21.44 21.38 -6.23
N PRO A 139 22.39 21.49 -7.18
CA PRO A 139 23.79 21.20 -6.90
C PRO A 139 24.29 22.11 -5.77
N ALA A 140 24.96 21.52 -4.77
CA ALA A 140 25.52 22.26 -3.65
C ALA A 140 26.60 23.29 -4.07
N GLU A 141 27.13 23.16 -5.28
CA GLU A 141 28.19 24.01 -5.81
C GLU A 141 27.65 24.92 -6.92
N GLY A 142 27.37 26.17 -6.55
CA GLY A 142 27.43 27.30 -7.48
C GLY A 142 26.27 27.46 -8.45
N GLN A 143 25.19 28.09 -7.99
CA GLN A 143 24.52 29.18 -8.72
C GLN A 143 23.50 29.87 -7.82
N GLY A 144 23.35 31.18 -8.02
CA GLY A 144 22.80 32.15 -7.09
C GLY A 144 21.52 31.76 -6.36
N LEU A 145 21.39 32.32 -5.15
CA LEU A 145 20.24 32.38 -4.24
C LEU A 145 18.88 32.61 -4.95
N ARG A 146 18.40 31.64 -5.72
CA ARG A 146 16.98 31.54 -6.07
C ARG A 146 16.31 31.00 -4.83
N LYS A 147 15.67 31.90 -4.08
CA LYS A 147 14.85 31.52 -2.93
C LYS A 147 13.93 30.37 -3.36
N PRO A 148 13.85 29.31 -2.56
CA PRO A 148 12.93 28.22 -2.83
C PRO A 148 11.52 28.77 -3.04
N LYS A 149 10.95 28.58 -4.24
CA LYS A 149 9.52 28.84 -4.46
C LYS A 149 8.77 27.71 -3.75
N LEU A 150 8.51 27.89 -2.45
CA LEU A 150 7.74 26.99 -1.58
C LEU A 150 6.23 26.99 -1.91
N GLY A 151 5.83 27.35 -3.13
CA GLY A 151 4.42 27.41 -3.49
C GLY A 151 4.15 27.61 -4.98
N GLY A 152 2.99 27.13 -5.41
CA GLY A 152 2.47 27.17 -6.79
C GLY A 152 2.65 25.83 -7.53
N LYS A 153 1.89 25.60 -8.61
CA LYS A 153 1.98 24.36 -9.39
C LYS A 153 3.38 24.14 -9.99
N LEU A 154 3.83 22.88 -10.01
CA LEU A 154 5.03 22.46 -10.73
C LEU A 154 4.84 22.64 -12.24
N SER A 155 5.88 23.10 -12.94
CA SER A 155 5.91 23.02 -14.40
C SER A 155 5.95 21.56 -14.84
N GLU A 156 5.42 21.24 -16.01
CA GLU A 156 5.46 19.88 -16.57
C GLU A 156 6.91 19.37 -16.71
N GLU A 157 7.81 20.24 -17.17
CA GLU A 157 9.24 19.91 -17.31
C GLU A 157 9.91 19.62 -15.95
N GLU A 158 9.56 20.40 -14.92
CA GLU A 158 10.07 20.20 -13.57
C GLU A 158 9.54 18.89 -12.99
N PHE A 159 8.25 18.62 -13.16
CA PHE A 159 7.60 17.39 -12.73
C PHE A 159 8.26 16.16 -13.37
N GLN A 160 8.41 16.13 -14.70
CA GLN A 160 9.02 14.98 -15.39
C GLN A 160 10.47 14.74 -14.96
N ARG A 161 11.25 15.82 -14.73
CA ARG A 161 12.61 15.70 -14.21
C ARG A 161 12.64 15.09 -12.81
N MET A 162 11.82 15.62 -11.90
CA MET A 162 11.74 15.11 -10.54
C MET A 162 11.23 13.67 -10.53
N LYS A 163 10.26 13.35 -11.38
CA LYS A 163 9.66 12.01 -11.49
C LYS A 163 10.72 11.00 -11.86
N ASN A 164 11.53 11.28 -12.88
CA ASN A 164 12.60 10.38 -13.31
C ASN A 164 13.61 10.10 -12.18
N GLN A 165 13.95 11.11 -11.37
CA GLN A 165 14.84 10.95 -10.22
C GLN A 165 14.19 10.12 -9.10
N LEU A 166 12.92 10.38 -8.79
CA LEU A 166 12.14 9.59 -7.84
C LEU A 166 12.05 8.13 -8.28
N TRP A 167 11.81 7.86 -9.58
CA TRP A 167 11.74 6.51 -10.12
C TRP A 167 13.07 5.76 -10.01
N GLN A 168 14.19 6.43 -10.28
CA GLN A 168 15.53 5.84 -10.05
C GLN A 168 15.72 5.48 -8.58
N ARG A 169 15.31 6.37 -7.67
CA ARG A 169 15.35 6.14 -6.22
C ARG A 169 14.45 4.98 -5.80
N MET A 170 13.25 4.87 -6.35
CA MET A 170 12.32 3.77 -6.11
C MET A 170 12.90 2.43 -6.58
N GLU A 171 13.51 2.39 -7.77
CA GLU A 171 14.15 1.17 -8.27
C GLU A 171 15.35 0.76 -7.41
N PHE A 172 16.14 1.72 -6.94
CA PHE A 172 17.21 1.44 -5.98
C PHE A 172 16.68 0.76 -4.70
N VAL A 173 15.59 1.29 -4.13
CA VAL A 173 14.92 0.68 -2.96
C VAL A 173 14.38 -0.70 -3.30
N ALA A 174 13.71 -0.86 -4.45
CA ALA A 174 13.15 -2.13 -4.88
C ALA A 174 14.24 -3.21 -5.04
N LEU A 175 15.38 -2.88 -5.65
CA LEU A 175 16.52 -3.79 -5.80
C LEU A 175 17.17 -4.15 -4.46
N GLY A 176 17.23 -3.22 -3.51
CA GLY A 176 17.70 -3.49 -2.14
C GLY A 176 16.81 -4.49 -1.41
N LEU A 177 15.50 -4.25 -1.43
CA LEU A 177 14.51 -5.13 -0.80
C LEU A 177 14.38 -6.49 -1.48
N ARG A 178 14.49 -6.55 -2.82
CA ARG A 178 14.54 -7.82 -3.57
C ARG A 178 15.71 -8.70 -3.18
N ARG A 179 16.88 -8.11 -2.90
CA ARG A 179 18.04 -8.85 -2.38
C ARG A 179 17.82 -9.43 -0.99
N ALA A 180 16.92 -8.84 -0.19
CA ALA A 180 16.50 -9.39 1.09
C ALA A 180 15.45 -10.51 0.98
N GLY A 181 15.01 -10.85 -0.24
CA GLY A 181 14.01 -11.89 -0.51
C GLY A 181 12.57 -11.37 -0.64
N LEU A 182 12.37 -10.05 -0.70
CA LEU A 182 11.05 -9.45 -0.79
C LEU A 182 10.65 -9.15 -2.25
N GLN A 183 9.37 -9.28 -2.56
CA GLN A 183 8.78 -8.80 -3.80
C GLN A 183 8.30 -7.37 -3.61
N VAL A 184 8.59 -6.54 -4.61
CA VAL A 184 8.35 -5.10 -4.57
C VAL A 184 7.75 -4.65 -5.89
N VAL A 185 6.64 -3.92 -5.80
CA VAL A 185 5.89 -3.37 -6.93
C VAL A 185 5.55 -1.90 -6.64
N PRO A 186 5.84 -0.96 -7.56
CA PRO A 186 5.38 0.42 -7.42
C PRO A 186 3.87 0.52 -7.61
N LEU A 187 3.21 1.32 -6.78
CA LEU A 187 1.79 1.59 -6.96
C LEU A 187 1.54 2.53 -8.14
N SER A 188 0.51 2.23 -8.91
CA SER A 188 -0.09 3.11 -9.91
C SER A 188 -0.96 4.21 -9.27
N SER A 189 -1.35 5.22 -10.05
CA SER A 189 -2.26 6.27 -9.57
C SER A 189 -3.59 5.70 -9.06
N GLU A 190 -4.13 4.70 -9.75
CA GLU A 190 -5.37 3.99 -9.37
C GLU A 190 -5.23 3.33 -8.00
N GLU A 191 -4.21 2.50 -7.82
CA GLU A 191 -3.97 1.80 -6.57
C GLU A 191 -3.68 2.76 -5.41
N MET A 192 -3.03 3.90 -5.67
CA MET A 192 -2.85 4.95 -4.66
C MET A 192 -4.18 5.57 -4.25
N ILE A 193 -5.08 5.86 -5.19
CA ILE A 193 -6.41 6.41 -4.91
C ILE A 193 -7.22 5.41 -4.06
N GLU A 194 -7.21 4.14 -4.44
CA GLU A 194 -7.87 3.08 -3.67
C GLU A 194 -7.27 2.94 -2.26
N LEU A 195 -5.94 3.03 -2.14
CA LEU A 195 -5.26 2.99 -0.86
C LEU A 195 -5.71 4.13 0.05
N PHE A 196 -5.73 5.37 -0.44
CA PHE A 196 -6.19 6.52 0.34
C PHE A 196 -7.67 6.45 0.67
N TRP A 197 -8.50 6.06 -0.29
CA TRP A 197 -9.94 5.90 -0.06
C TRP A 197 -10.18 4.89 1.06
N SER A 198 -9.50 3.74 1.01
CA SER A 198 -9.65 2.69 2.02
C SER A 198 -9.06 3.06 3.39
N TRP A 199 -8.13 4.03 3.46
CA TRP A 199 -7.68 4.60 4.73
C TRP A 199 -8.72 5.53 5.36
N HIS A 200 -9.49 6.25 4.54
CA HIS A 200 -10.55 7.14 5.00
C HIS A 200 -11.90 6.44 5.23
N HIS A 201 -12.13 5.28 4.60
CA HIS A 201 -13.38 4.50 4.70
C HIS A 201 -13.10 3.06 5.17
N PRO A 202 -12.55 2.86 6.39
CA PRO A 202 -12.14 1.54 6.85
C PRO A 202 -13.30 0.54 6.95
N ALA A 203 -14.50 0.99 7.36
CA ALA A 203 -15.67 0.13 7.46
C ALA A 203 -16.15 -0.38 6.09
N GLU A 204 -16.12 0.46 5.05
CA GLU A 204 -16.56 0.10 3.70
C GLU A 204 -15.51 -0.76 2.99
N ALA A 205 -14.23 -0.43 3.18
CA ALA A 205 -13.11 -1.24 2.71
C ALA A 205 -13.09 -2.64 3.35
N GLU A 206 -13.54 -2.77 4.59
CA GLU A 206 -13.74 -4.07 5.26
C GLU A 206 -14.91 -4.89 4.70
N VAL A 207 -15.82 -4.28 3.93
CA VAL A 207 -16.92 -4.99 3.25
C VAL A 207 -16.58 -5.26 1.78
N GLY A 208 -15.44 -4.76 1.29
CA GLY A 208 -14.94 -5.01 -0.07
C GLY A 208 -15.55 -4.09 -1.13
N TYR A 209 -16.16 -2.98 -0.69
CA TYR A 209 -16.53 -1.91 -1.60
C TYR A 209 -15.28 -1.13 -1.98
N TYR A 210 -15.07 -0.96 -3.28
CA TYR A 210 -14.06 -0.04 -3.83
C TYR A 210 -14.81 1.13 -4.46
N PRO A 211 -14.25 2.35 -4.40
CA PRO A 211 -14.86 3.50 -5.03
C PRO A 211 -14.85 3.32 -6.55
N GLU A 212 -15.95 3.68 -7.21
CA GLU A 212 -15.90 3.87 -8.67
C GLU A 212 -15.01 5.08 -8.94
N ILE A 213 -13.82 4.85 -9.51
CA ILE A 213 -12.86 5.92 -9.79
C ILE A 213 -13.31 6.65 -11.06
N PRO A 214 -13.65 7.95 -11.00
CA PRO A 214 -14.02 8.69 -12.19
C PRO A 214 -12.84 8.73 -13.18
N PRO A 215 -13.07 8.51 -14.49
CA PRO A 215 -12.00 8.51 -15.50
C PRO A 215 -11.29 9.86 -15.64
N GLU A 216 -11.86 10.93 -15.07
CA GLU A 216 -11.28 12.28 -15.01
C GLU A 216 -10.06 12.36 -14.07
N ILE A 217 -9.97 11.48 -13.07
CA ILE A 217 -8.84 11.41 -12.13
C ILE A 217 -7.71 10.52 -12.67
N LEU A 218 -7.98 9.77 -13.75
CA LEU A 218 -7.04 8.82 -14.37
C LEU A 218 -6.14 9.45 -15.46
N LYS A 219 -6.30 10.75 -15.73
CA LYS A 219 -5.57 11.47 -16.78
C LYS A 219 -4.29 12.13 -16.30
#